data_AF-A0A9P3Q2T9-F1
#
_entry.id   AF-A0A9P3Q2T9-F1
#
_cell.length_a   1.000
_cell.length_b   1.000
_cell.length_c   1.000
_cell.angle_alpha   90.00
_cell.angle_beta   90.00
_cell.angle_gamma   90.00
#
_symmetry.space_group_name_H-M   'P 1'
#
loop_
_entity.id
_entity.type
_entity.pdbx_description
1 polymer ?
#
loop_
_entity_poly.entity_id
_entity_poly.type
_entity_poly.pdbx_seq_one_letter_code
_entity_poly.pdbx_strand_id
1 'polypeptide(L)' 'MTKRLIDLDDDLLAAAQKELKTSGVSDTVRIALQLAAAASARARQVAWLKAGGMGEMADPGKRGDVWR' A
#
# COMPACT_ATOMS: atom_id res chain seq x y z
N MET A 1 -0.47 8.65 20.30
CA MET A 1 0.40 8.93 19.13
C MET A 1 1.68 9.56 19.66
N THR A 2 2.84 8.95 19.38
CA THR A 2 4.13 9.50 19.77
C THR A 2 4.55 10.57 18.77
N LYS A 3 4.90 11.76 19.24
CA LYS A 3 5.42 12.83 18.38
C LYS A 3 6.88 12.53 18.05
N ARG A 4 7.25 12.68 16.78
CA ARG A 4 8.62 12.57 16.29
C ARG A 4 8.98 13.88 15.60
N LEU A 5 10.15 14.42 15.91
CA LEU A 5 10.73 15.53 15.17
C LEU A 5 11.44 14.95 13.95
N ILE A 6 11.12 15.45 12.77
CA ILE A 6 11.78 15.10 11.51
C ILE A 6 12.02 16.39 10.74
N ASP A 7 13.15 16.50 10.05
CA ASP A 7 13.30 17.49 8.99
C ASP A 7 12.56 17.00 7.75
N LEU A 8 11.77 17.89 7.16
CA LEU A 8 11.02 17.64 5.94
C LEU A 8 11.18 18.85 5.03
N ASP A 9 11.48 18.59 3.77
CA ASP A 9 11.55 19.61 2.74
C ASP A 9 10.16 20.21 2.48
N ASP A 10 10.07 21.54 2.54
CA ASP A 10 8.81 22.27 2.44
C ASP A 10 8.19 22.20 1.04
N ASP A 11 9.02 22.16 -0.01
CA ASP A 11 8.54 22.04 -1.39
C ASP A 11 7.99 20.63 -1.64
N LEU A 12 8.67 19.60 -1.12
CA LEU A 12 8.16 18.23 -1.13
C LEU A 12 6.85 18.10 -0.35
N LEU A 13 6.77 18.72 0.83
CA LEU A 13 5.56 18.74 1.63
C LEU A 13 4.42 19.43 0.88
N ALA A 14 4.67 20.60 0.27
CA ALA A 14 3.67 21.33 -0.50
C ALA A 14 3.18 20.54 -1.72
N ALA A 15 4.09 19.87 -2.43
CA ALA A 15 3.73 18.99 -3.54
C ALA A 15 2.86 17.82 -3.08
N ALA A 16 3.23 17.15 -1.99
CA ALA A 16 2.47 16.06 -1.40
C ALA A 16 1.09 16.53 -0.89
N GLN A 17 1.02 17.71 -0.28
CA GLN A 17 -0.22 18.32 0.19
C GLN A 17 -1.19 18.60 -0.96
N LYS A 18 -0.69 19.15 -2.06
CA LYS A 18 -1.47 19.40 -3.26
C LYS A 18 -2.02 18.10 -3.86
N GLU A 19 -1.18 17.09 -4.01
CA GLU A 19 -1.56 15.81 -4.62
C GLU A 19 -2.54 15.03 -3.74
N LEU A 20 -2.24 14.95 -2.44
CA LEU A 20 -3.04 14.21 -1.47
C LEU A 20 -4.26 15.00 -0.97
N LYS A 21 -4.41 16.27 -1.39
CA LYS A 21 -5.48 17.19 -0.97
C LYS A 21 -5.54 17.33 0.55
N THR A 22 -4.37 17.53 1.16
CA THR A 22 -4.22 17.69 2.61
C THR A 22 -3.64 19.07 2.93
N SER A 23 -3.90 19.59 4.11
CA SER A 23 -3.38 20.90 4.57
C SER A 23 -2.44 20.81 5.78
N GLY A 24 -2.43 19.68 6.50
CA GLY A 24 -1.63 19.50 7.71
C GLY A 24 -0.54 18.44 7.55
N VAL A 25 0.68 18.75 7.99
CA VAL A 25 1.87 17.86 7.88
C VAL A 25 1.58 16.44 8.40
N SER A 26 0.98 16.33 9.58
CA SER A 26 0.70 15.02 10.19
C SER A 26 -0.27 14.16 9.37
N ASP A 27 -1.21 14.79 8.68
CA ASP A 27 -2.19 14.10 7.85
C ASP A 27 -1.58 13.69 6.51
N THR A 28 -0.84 14.62 5.88
CA THR A 28 -0.07 14.36 4.66
C THR A 28 0.89 13.18 4.86
N VAL A 29 1.69 13.19 5.93
CA VAL A 29 2.64 12.11 6.23
C VAL A 29 1.91 10.79 6.51
N ARG A 30 0.79 10.84 7.25
CA ARG A 30 0.00 9.63 7.54
C ARG A 30 -0.52 8.98 6.25
N ILE A 31 -1.14 9.77 5.38
CA ILE A 31 -1.70 9.29 4.12
C ILE A 31 -0.58 8.80 3.20
N ALA A 32 0.52 9.55 3.08
CA ALA A 32 1.68 9.15 2.27
C ALA A 32 2.25 7.78 2.72
N LEU A 33 2.39 7.56 4.03
CA LEU A 33 2.89 6.29 4.56
C LEU A 33 1.90 5.14 4.34
N GLN A 34 0.60 5.39 4.46
CA GLN A 34 -0.43 4.39 4.15
C GLN A 34 -0.39 3.99 2.67
N LEU A 35 -0.26 4.97 1.76
CA LEU A 35 -0.14 4.73 0.33
C LEU A 35 1.12 3.94 -0.02
N ALA A 36 2.27 4.29 0.56
CA ALA A 36 3.51 3.57 0.34
C ALA A 36 3.43 2.11 0.81
N ALA A 37 2.84 1.88 1.99
CA ALA A 37 2.64 0.53 2.51
C ALA A 37 1.69 -0.29 1.63
N ALA A 38 0.58 0.30 1.19
CA ALA A 38 -0.40 -0.35 0.33
C ALA A 38 0.20 -0.67 -1.06
N ALA A 39 0.93 0.27 -1.66
CA ALA A 39 1.62 0.06 -2.94
C ALA A 39 2.64 -1.08 -2.85
N SER A 40 3.43 -1.12 -1.78
CA SER A 40 4.41 -2.18 -1.53
C SER A 40 3.74 -3.55 -1.34
N ALA A 41 2.65 -3.61 -0.57
CA ALA A 41 1.87 -4.83 -0.39
C ALA A 41 1.27 -5.32 -1.71
N ARG A 42 0.72 -4.41 -2.52
CA ARG A 42 0.15 -4.73 -3.82
C ARG A 42 1.21 -5.25 -4.80
N ALA A 43 2.40 -4.64 -4.82
CA ALA A 43 3.51 -5.11 -5.63
C ALA A 43 3.91 -6.54 -5.27
N ARG A 44 4.03 -6.86 -3.97
CA ARG A 44 4.29 -8.24 -3.50
C ARG A 44 3.18 -9.21 -3.91
N GLN A 45 1.92 -8.81 -3.77
CA GLN A 45 0.79 -9.64 -4.17
C GLN A 45 0.82 -9.95 -5.67
N VAL A 46 1.10 -8.95 -6.52
CA VAL A 46 1.23 -9.16 -7.97
C VAL A 46 2.41 -10.06 -8.30
N ALA A 47 3.55 -9.89 -7.64
CA ALA A 47 4.71 -10.76 -7.82
C ALA A 47 4.39 -12.21 -7.46
N TRP A 48 3.71 -12.43 -6.33
CA TRP A 48 3.28 -13.75 -5.90
C TRP A 48 2.29 -14.39 -6.89
N LEU A 49 1.32 -13.63 -7.41
CA LEU A 49 0.39 -14.11 -8.43
C LEU A 49 1.12 -14.53 -9.71
N LYS A 50 2.06 -13.70 -10.19
CA LYS A 50 2.88 -14.01 -11.37
C LYS A 50 3.76 -15.24 -11.18
N ALA A 51 4.23 -15.49 -9.95
CA ALA A 51 5.00 -16.68 -9.59
C ALA A 51 4.14 -17.97 -9.49
N GLY A 52 2.85 -17.91 -9.85
CA GLY A 52 1.96 -19.06 -9.78
C GLY A 52 1.30 -19.25 -8.41
N GLY A 53 1.16 -18.18 -7.62
CA GLY A 53 0.51 -18.22 -6.31
C GLY A 53 -0.92 -18.80 -6.31
N MET A 54 -1.61 -18.76 -7.45
CA MET A 54 -2.93 -19.38 -7.64
C MET A 54 -2.86 -20.70 -8.44
N GLY A 55 -1.69 -21.32 -8.57
CA GLY A 55 -1.50 -22.54 -9.35
C GLY A 55 -2.41 -23.69 -8.91
N GLU A 56 -2.64 -23.84 -7.60
CA GLU A 56 -3.58 -24.85 -7.08
C GLU A 56 -5.04 -24.52 -7.41
N MET A 57 -5.38 -23.24 -7.53
CA MET A 57 -6.69 -22.80 -7.96
C MET A 57 -6.88 -22.97 -9.48
N ALA A 58 -5.90 -23.41 -10.26
CA ALA A 58 -6.12 -23.77 -11.66
C ALA A 58 -6.91 -25.09 -11.78
N ASP A 59 -6.81 -25.97 -10.79
CA ASP A 59 -7.53 -27.24 -10.72
C ASP A 59 -9.00 -27.04 -10.26
N PRO A 60 -9.99 -27.41 -11.08
CA PRO A 60 -11.41 -27.32 -10.72
C PRO A 60 -11.79 -28.11 -9.45
N GLY A 61 -11.16 -29.25 -9.20
CA GLY A 61 -11.41 -30.08 -8.02
C GLY A 61 -10.92 -29.39 -6.75
N LYS A 62 -9.66 -28.94 -6.74
CA LYS A 62 -9.09 -28.18 -5.61
C LYS A 62 -9.83 -26.87 -5.34
N ARG A 63 -10.30 -26.18 -6.39
CA ARG A 63 -11.15 -24.98 -6.21
C ARG A 63 -12.47 -25.30 -5.52
N GLY A 64 -13.11 -26.42 -5.85
CA GLY A 64 -14.40 -26.82 -5.27
C GLY A 64 -14.33 -27.15 -3.78
N ASP A 65 -13.16 -27.59 -3.30
CA ASP A 65 -12.96 -27.95 -1.90
C ASP A 65 -12.80 -26.73 -0.96
N VAL A 66 -12.44 -25.55 -1.48
CA VAL A 66 -12.28 -24.31 -0.68
C VAL A 66 -13.61 -23.70 -0.25
N TRP A 67 -14.69 -23.99 -0.98
CA TRP A 67 -16.02 -23.40 -0.77
C TRP A 67 -17.03 -24.34 -0.11
N ARG A 68 -16.58 -25.52 0.35
CA ARG A 68 -17.41 -26.55 0.98
C ARG A 68 -17.26 -26.51 2.50
#